data_AF-A0A2B4R4W7-F1
#
_entry.id   AF-A0A2B4R4W7-F1
#
_cell.length_a   1.000
_cell.length_b   1.000
_cell.length_c   1.000
_cell.angle_alpha   90.00
_cell.angle_beta   90.00
_cell.angle_gamma   90.00
#
_symmetry.space_group_name_H-M   'P 1'
#
loop_
_entity.id
_entity.type
_entity.pdbx_description
1 polymer ?
#
loop_
_entity_poly.entity_id
_entity_poly.type
_entity_poly.pdbx_seq_one_letter_code
_entity_poly.pdbx_strand_id
1 'polypeptide(L)'
;MGQREAEGKVIDILVPRNVSLLFFSKTPDEYFRGAQTDITIYNADGEVKEDLKKKGPIDHQINEVLDFILKETKDEESLDSVQYPKRALREAVVNAFYHRGYEPEHCDPVKVRIYTAHIDIISYPGPHQSLKLSHFSEDGDLPPVKTRNRRIGEFLVKRKLAEEKGTGVKTIFRSMKRNGNSTPVFQFDETYFRVRLPMHPNFMVREILQLTSTLSGKGEKRKAVESLLEFLEKNPGIRCESLFQKLIELHDNDRKHPNVEKYKEFVTDRVERRVALASELDEWSRNPLDIKKGVQIVESLVKEGATSEDLRKATNIAVEKLTKELSDPSALEANQEAHQLIHAMGSVVKKDAYLSYHFAKCKFKLFSLNTRAVKGVRERSGFSSYLTEAAECVNDAVQLTSEENNSHLANEYRLLGYIHSRLHGLKKSTIADILGKSPVSVASAFVVHFTTKPKDADYFVATDAILRWEYSSRETIKYVKFGVQSGKDDVAIVVKDVTAKTVQFNSLVRPEVTASFIGRVSAVKDELASFKIKNLTLNDTGRYFCSLDPGKESVSVAEYVELTVV
;
A
#
# COMPACT_ATOMS: atom_id res chain seq x y z
N MET A 1 -14.20 19.81 -28.76
CA MET A 1 -14.75 20.91 -29.55
C MET A 1 -15.54 21.77 -28.60
N GLY A 2 -15.19 23.04 -28.51
CA GLY A 2 -15.99 24.08 -27.87
C GLY A 2 -16.53 25.02 -28.94
N GLN A 3 -17.35 25.98 -28.54
CA GLN A 3 -17.95 26.95 -29.45
C GLN A 3 -17.48 28.35 -29.07
N ARG A 4 -17.16 29.16 -30.08
CA ARG A 4 -16.85 30.59 -29.91
C ARG A 4 -17.72 31.39 -30.87
N GLU A 5 -18.28 32.49 -30.38
CA GLU A 5 -18.95 33.46 -31.22
C GLU A 5 -17.92 34.42 -31.84
N ALA A 6 -17.95 34.53 -33.16
CA ALA A 6 -17.14 35.47 -33.92
C ALA A 6 -18.01 36.03 -35.06
N GLU A 7 -18.14 37.36 -35.11
CA GLU A 7 -18.90 38.07 -36.15
C GLU A 7 -20.36 37.58 -36.28
N GLY A 8 -21.02 37.28 -35.15
CA GLY A 8 -22.41 36.80 -35.13
C GLY A 8 -22.60 35.37 -35.63
N LYS A 9 -21.52 34.60 -35.82
CA LYS A 9 -21.54 33.18 -36.14
C LYS A 9 -20.87 32.37 -35.04
N VAL A 10 -21.47 31.22 -34.71
CA VAL A 10 -20.88 30.23 -33.81
C VAL A 10 -19.95 29.34 -34.62
N ILE A 11 -18.66 29.37 -34.31
CA ILE A 11 -17.65 28.51 -34.91
C ILE A 11 -17.14 27.48 -33.90
N ASP A 12 -16.94 26.25 -34.36
CA ASP A 12 -16.34 25.20 -33.55
C ASP A 12 -14.83 25.41 -33.43
N ILE A 13 -14.33 25.37 -32.21
CA ILE A 13 -12.91 25.54 -31.89
C ILE A 13 -12.39 24.38 -31.04
N LEU A 14 -11.09 24.12 -31.15
CA LEU A 14 -10.41 23.22 -30.22
C LEU A 14 -10.22 23.94 -28.88
N VAL A 15 -10.77 23.36 -27.82
CA VAL A 15 -10.59 23.84 -26.45
C VAL A 15 -9.90 22.75 -25.62
N PRO A 16 -9.00 23.12 -24.68
CA PRO A 16 -8.41 22.18 -23.74
C PRO A 16 -9.48 21.45 -22.93
N ARG A 17 -9.20 20.21 -22.53
CA ARG A 17 -10.05 19.49 -21.57
C ARG A 17 -9.78 20.03 -20.16
N ASN A 18 -10.77 19.95 -19.26
CA ASN A 18 -10.62 20.42 -17.87
C ASN A 18 -9.38 19.81 -17.17
N VAL A 19 -9.14 18.51 -17.35
CA VAL A 19 -7.94 17.85 -16.81
C VAL A 19 -6.64 18.46 -17.36
N SER A 20 -6.63 18.93 -18.62
CA SER A 20 -5.46 19.60 -19.17
C SER A 20 -5.22 20.95 -18.52
N LEU A 21 -6.30 21.70 -18.24
CA LEU A 21 -6.18 22.97 -17.50
C LEU A 21 -5.70 22.73 -16.06
N LEU A 22 -6.22 21.72 -15.37
CA LEU A 22 -5.82 21.38 -13.99
C LEU A 22 -4.34 20.98 -13.84
N PHE A 23 -3.76 20.30 -14.83
CA PHE A 23 -2.37 19.80 -14.76
C PHE A 23 -1.35 20.65 -15.51
N PHE A 24 -1.78 21.52 -16.43
CA PHE A 24 -0.84 22.24 -17.31
C PHE A 24 -1.07 23.75 -17.36
N SER A 25 -2.18 24.26 -16.81
CA SER A 25 -2.32 25.71 -16.61
C SER A 25 -1.47 26.16 -15.44
N LYS A 26 -0.84 27.34 -15.56
CA LYS A 26 -0.18 28.00 -14.43
C LYS A 26 -1.18 28.51 -13.39
N THR A 27 -2.44 28.72 -13.78
CA THR A 27 -3.51 29.31 -12.98
C THR A 27 -4.81 28.49 -13.13
N PRO A 28 -4.84 27.20 -12.73
CA PRO A 28 -6.06 26.41 -12.86
C PRO A 28 -7.20 26.94 -11.97
N ASP A 29 -6.89 27.70 -10.93
CA ASP A 29 -7.85 28.35 -10.03
C ASP A 29 -8.72 29.41 -10.72
N GLU A 30 -8.27 30.01 -11.82
CA GLU A 30 -9.08 30.93 -12.63
C GLU A 30 -10.25 30.21 -13.33
N TYR A 31 -10.07 28.92 -13.63
CA TYR A 31 -11.09 28.07 -14.27
C TYR A 31 -11.88 27.24 -13.26
N PHE A 32 -11.21 26.81 -12.18
CA PHE A 32 -11.76 25.97 -11.13
C PHE A 32 -11.42 26.61 -9.79
N ARG A 33 -12.28 27.46 -9.24
CA ARG A 33 -11.97 28.31 -8.07
C ARG A 33 -11.30 27.59 -6.90
N GLY A 34 -11.69 26.35 -6.64
CA GLY A 34 -11.10 25.57 -5.55
C GLY A 34 -9.89 24.70 -5.94
N ALA A 35 -9.34 24.82 -7.15
CA ALA A 35 -8.06 24.22 -7.55
C ALA A 35 -6.87 24.96 -6.90
N GLN A 36 -6.94 25.13 -5.60
CA GLN A 36 -5.91 25.67 -4.72
C GLN A 36 -5.90 24.85 -3.42
N THR A 37 -4.84 25.00 -2.64
CA THR A 37 -4.69 24.34 -1.34
C THR A 37 -4.36 25.36 -0.27
N ASP A 38 -5.14 25.33 0.81
CA ASP A 38 -4.89 26.14 2.00
C ASP A 38 -4.13 25.28 3.02
N ILE A 39 -2.99 25.76 3.49
CA ILE A 39 -2.15 25.09 4.49
C ILE A 39 -2.07 26.00 5.71
N THR A 40 -2.56 25.53 6.85
CA THR A 40 -2.57 26.28 8.10
C THR A 40 -1.83 25.51 9.19
N ILE A 41 -0.87 26.16 9.85
CA ILE A 41 -0.14 25.61 11.01
C ILE A 41 -0.69 26.26 12.28
N TYR A 42 -0.92 25.46 13.30
CA TYR A 42 -1.39 25.90 14.60
C TYR A 42 -0.30 25.76 15.68
N ASN A 43 -0.24 26.73 16.58
CA ASN A 43 0.55 26.64 17.81
C ASN A 43 -0.13 25.75 18.85
N ALA A 44 0.55 25.48 19.96
CA ALA A 44 0.02 24.66 21.07
C ALA A 44 -1.28 25.23 21.67
N ASP A 45 -1.45 26.55 21.65
CA ASP A 45 -2.66 27.24 22.13
C ASP A 45 -3.84 27.18 21.14
N GLY A 46 -3.65 26.55 19.97
CA GLY A 46 -4.66 26.45 18.93
C GLY A 46 -4.80 27.68 18.04
N GLU A 47 -3.92 28.67 18.21
CA GLU A 47 -3.84 29.87 17.36
C GLU A 47 -3.11 29.59 16.05
N VAL A 48 -3.46 30.32 14.99
CA VAL A 48 -2.80 30.20 13.69
C VAL A 48 -1.39 30.78 13.77
N LYS A 49 -0.39 29.93 13.57
CA LYS A 49 1.02 30.29 13.45
C LYS A 49 1.33 30.83 12.05
N GLU A 50 0.84 30.11 11.05
CA GLU A 50 1.14 30.37 9.64
C GLU A 50 -0.03 29.91 8.79
N ASP A 51 -0.36 30.68 7.75
CA ASP A 51 -1.42 30.36 6.79
C ASP A 51 -0.92 30.64 5.37
N LEU A 52 -0.90 29.61 4.53
CA LEU A 52 -0.31 29.62 3.20
C LEU A 52 -1.33 29.13 2.18
N LYS A 53 -1.27 29.71 0.97
CA LYS A 53 -2.06 29.26 -0.16
C LYS A 53 -1.15 28.78 -1.28
N LYS A 54 -1.40 27.55 -1.75
CA LYS A 54 -0.72 26.96 -2.91
C LYS A 54 -1.67 26.94 -4.10
N LYS A 55 -1.18 27.45 -5.23
CA LYS A 55 -1.89 27.55 -6.50
C LYS A 55 -1.01 26.98 -7.62
N GLY A 56 -1.58 26.82 -8.81
CA GLY A 56 -0.90 26.26 -9.97
C GLY A 56 -1.31 24.81 -10.25
N PRO A 57 -0.62 24.11 -11.16
CA PRO A 57 -0.96 22.72 -11.51
C PRO A 57 -1.15 21.82 -10.29
N ILE A 58 -2.20 21.00 -10.28
CA ILE A 58 -2.56 20.22 -9.08
C ILE A 58 -1.48 19.21 -8.68
N ASP A 59 -0.71 18.67 -9.62
CA ASP A 59 0.42 17.78 -9.34
C ASP A 59 1.62 18.52 -8.74
N HIS A 60 1.81 19.79 -9.09
CA HIS A 60 2.80 20.64 -8.43
C HIS A 60 2.34 20.97 -7.01
N GLN A 61 1.07 21.35 -6.83
CA GLN A 61 0.50 21.58 -5.50
C GLN A 61 0.67 20.36 -4.58
N ILE A 62 0.41 19.15 -5.06
CA ILE A 62 0.61 17.91 -4.29
C ILE A 62 2.06 17.78 -3.79
N ASN A 63 3.04 17.97 -4.67
CA ASN A 63 4.45 17.85 -4.28
C ASN A 63 4.86 18.95 -3.30
N GLU A 64 4.46 20.20 -3.56
CA GLU A 64 4.76 21.32 -2.67
C GLU A 64 4.14 21.14 -1.28
N VAL A 65 2.90 20.65 -1.20
CA VAL A 65 2.24 20.33 0.07
C VAL A 65 2.98 19.22 0.81
N LEU A 66 3.37 18.15 0.12
CA LEU A 66 4.09 17.05 0.74
C LEU A 66 5.47 17.47 1.24
N ASP A 67 6.22 18.21 0.41
CA ASP A 67 7.55 18.71 0.78
C ASP A 67 7.44 19.70 1.94
N PHE A 68 6.41 20.54 1.96
CA PHE A 68 6.14 21.44 3.07
C PHE A 68 5.86 20.69 4.37
N ILE A 69 4.91 19.74 4.37
CA ILE A 69 4.60 18.94 5.56
C ILE A 69 5.87 18.21 6.04
N LEU A 70 6.57 17.53 5.14
CA LEU A 70 7.76 16.75 5.51
C LEU A 70 8.87 17.62 6.08
N LYS A 71 9.03 18.86 5.59
CA LYS A 71 9.98 19.83 6.12
C LYS A 71 9.58 20.29 7.52
N GLU A 72 8.32 20.69 7.71
CA GLU A 72 7.82 21.21 8.99
C GLU A 72 7.73 20.13 10.08
N THR A 73 7.56 18.86 9.71
CA THR A 73 7.49 17.73 10.65
C THR A 73 8.80 16.94 10.73
N LYS A 74 9.89 17.44 10.13
CA LYS A 74 11.19 16.77 10.20
C LYS A 74 11.74 16.91 11.61
N ASP A 75 12.07 15.78 12.23
CA ASP A 75 12.85 15.75 13.46
C ASP A 75 14.21 15.10 13.14
N GLU A 76 15.29 15.86 13.30
CA GLU A 76 16.65 15.40 13.04
C GLU A 76 17.23 14.59 14.21
N GLU A 77 16.59 14.61 15.38
CA GLU A 77 17.04 13.90 16.59
C GLU A 77 16.42 12.50 16.74
N SER A 78 15.60 12.06 15.79
CA SER A 78 14.96 10.73 15.81
C SER A 78 15.49 9.87 14.66
N LEU A 79 16.42 8.97 14.99
CA LEU A 79 16.92 7.96 14.04
C LEU A 79 15.85 6.88 13.79
N ASP A 80 15.04 6.55 14.81
CA ASP A 80 14.24 5.31 14.83
C ASP A 80 12.80 5.41 14.33
N SER A 81 12.29 6.62 14.19
CA SER A 81 10.90 6.86 13.80
C SER A 81 10.75 8.25 13.21
N VAL A 82 9.71 8.46 12.42
CA VAL A 82 9.29 9.79 11.95
C VAL A 82 7.97 10.20 12.60
N GLN A 83 7.69 11.50 12.70
CA GLN A 83 6.40 11.97 13.24
C GLN A 83 5.22 11.42 12.43
N TYR A 84 5.36 11.43 11.11
CA TYR A 84 4.36 10.95 10.16
C TYR A 84 5.03 10.16 9.02
N PRO A 85 4.63 8.91 8.76
CA PRO A 85 5.21 8.13 7.68
C PRO A 85 4.88 8.76 6.32
N LYS A 86 5.93 9.07 5.53
CA LYS A 86 5.83 9.71 4.21
C LYS A 86 4.81 9.02 3.28
N ARG A 87 4.71 7.70 3.35
CA ARG A 87 3.75 6.92 2.53
C ARG A 87 2.29 7.20 2.92
N ALA A 88 1.98 7.32 4.21
CA ALA A 88 0.63 7.67 4.66
C ALA A 88 0.27 9.11 4.29
N LEU A 89 1.20 10.05 4.48
CA LEU A 89 1.04 11.45 4.08
C LEU A 89 0.77 11.57 2.58
N ARG A 90 1.63 10.96 1.75
CA ARG A 90 1.46 10.94 0.30
C ARG A 90 0.08 10.46 -0.10
N GLU A 91 -0.35 9.33 0.46
CA GLU A 91 -1.62 8.72 0.13
C GLU A 91 -2.82 9.60 0.55
N ALA A 92 -2.78 10.17 1.75
CA ALA A 92 -3.84 11.06 2.23
C ALA A 92 -3.94 12.35 1.42
N VAL A 93 -2.80 13.00 1.11
CA VAL A 93 -2.76 14.21 0.29
C VAL A 93 -3.22 13.91 -1.13
N VAL A 94 -2.64 12.91 -1.80
CA VAL A 94 -3.01 12.55 -3.18
C VAL A 94 -4.49 12.23 -3.28
N ASN A 95 -5.06 11.50 -2.33
CA ASN A 95 -6.49 11.19 -2.32
C ASN A 95 -7.37 12.42 -2.14
N ALA A 96 -6.94 13.42 -1.37
CA ALA A 96 -7.67 14.68 -1.24
C ALA A 96 -7.78 15.42 -2.58
N PHE A 97 -6.70 15.46 -3.38
CA PHE A 97 -6.73 16.07 -4.72
C PHE A 97 -7.43 15.21 -5.77
N TYR A 98 -7.26 13.89 -5.70
CA TYR A 98 -7.90 12.94 -6.59
C TYR A 98 -9.41 13.05 -6.42
N HIS A 99 -9.93 12.91 -5.21
CA HIS A 99 -11.36 12.78 -4.97
C HIS A 99 -12.11 14.10 -4.78
N ARG A 100 -11.43 15.26 -4.82
CA ARG A 100 -12.04 16.59 -4.78
C ARG A 100 -13.07 16.84 -5.90
N GLY A 101 -14.14 17.58 -5.62
CA GLY A 101 -15.03 18.13 -6.64
C GLY A 101 -14.43 19.38 -7.27
N TYR A 102 -14.29 19.41 -8.59
CA TYR A 102 -13.75 20.55 -9.36
C TYR A 102 -14.84 21.33 -10.10
N GLU A 103 -16.10 20.97 -9.89
CA GLU A 103 -17.26 21.65 -10.42
C GLU A 103 -17.45 23.03 -9.77
N PRO A 104 -18.13 23.99 -10.44
CA PRO A 104 -18.32 25.35 -9.94
C PRO A 104 -18.98 25.42 -8.55
N GLU A 105 -19.84 24.47 -8.21
CA GLU A 105 -20.53 24.39 -6.92
C GLU A 105 -19.58 24.00 -5.76
N HIS A 106 -18.39 23.48 -6.09
CA HIS A 106 -17.38 23.05 -5.13
C HIS A 106 -16.18 24.00 -5.15
N CYS A 107 -16.37 25.19 -4.59
CA CYS A 107 -15.35 26.24 -4.54
C CYS A 107 -14.31 26.06 -3.42
N ASP A 108 -14.57 25.22 -2.41
CA ASP A 108 -13.68 25.07 -1.25
C ASP A 108 -12.35 24.38 -1.62
N PRO A 109 -11.20 24.95 -1.24
CA PRO A 109 -9.90 24.34 -1.51
C PRO A 109 -9.69 23.05 -0.73
N VAL A 110 -8.67 22.27 -1.13
CA VAL A 110 -8.10 21.27 -0.23
C VAL A 110 -7.54 22.02 0.98
N LYS A 111 -7.82 21.54 2.19
CA LYS A 111 -7.31 22.15 3.43
C LYS A 111 -6.38 21.19 4.13
N VAL A 112 -5.18 21.64 4.43
CA VAL A 112 -4.18 20.91 5.22
C VAL A 112 -3.96 21.69 6.51
N ARG A 113 -4.36 21.12 7.63
CA ARG A 113 -4.25 21.74 8.96
C ARG A 113 -3.25 20.94 9.78
N ILE A 114 -2.15 21.59 10.15
CA ILE A 114 -1.07 20.99 10.92
C ILE A 114 -1.20 21.48 12.36
N TYR A 115 -1.69 20.60 13.23
CA TYR A 115 -1.74 20.82 14.67
C TYR A 115 -0.53 20.15 15.34
N THR A 116 -0.24 20.55 16.57
CA THR A 116 0.85 19.97 17.38
C THR A 116 0.74 18.44 17.52
N ALA A 117 -0.47 17.90 17.68
CA ALA A 117 -0.66 16.47 17.90
C ALA A 117 -1.09 15.67 16.66
N HIS A 118 -1.47 16.32 15.55
CA HIS A 118 -2.03 15.63 14.38
C HIS A 118 -2.08 16.54 13.14
N ILE A 119 -2.20 15.92 11.97
CA ILE A 119 -2.48 16.60 10.71
C ILE A 119 -3.86 16.21 10.22
N ASP A 120 -4.68 17.20 9.87
CA ASP A 120 -5.96 17.02 9.20
C ASP A 120 -5.82 17.40 7.71
N ILE A 121 -6.16 16.46 6.83
CA ILE A 121 -6.23 16.67 5.38
C ILE A 121 -7.70 16.57 4.97
N ILE A 122 -8.25 17.66 4.43
CA ILE A 122 -9.68 17.82 4.16
C ILE A 122 -9.89 18.12 2.68
N SER A 123 -10.86 17.45 2.08
CA SER A 123 -11.33 17.70 0.72
C SER A 123 -12.86 17.83 0.67
N TYR A 124 -13.34 18.47 -0.39
CA TYR A 124 -14.75 18.74 -0.61
C TYR A 124 -15.15 18.34 -2.04
N PRO A 125 -16.40 17.90 -2.28
CA PRO A 125 -17.39 17.53 -1.27
C PRO A 125 -17.05 16.16 -0.66
N GLY A 126 -17.94 15.65 0.17
CA GLY A 126 -17.85 14.32 0.76
C GLY A 126 -17.77 13.17 -0.25
N PRO A 127 -17.55 11.93 0.23
CA PRO A 127 -17.47 10.76 -0.62
C PRO A 127 -18.85 10.39 -1.18
N HIS A 128 -18.90 9.43 -2.10
CA HIS A 128 -20.18 8.90 -2.59
C HIS A 128 -21.03 8.36 -1.43
N GLN A 129 -22.35 8.61 -1.46
CA GLN A 129 -23.28 8.28 -0.37
C GLN A 129 -23.31 6.79 0.05
N SER A 130 -22.87 5.89 -0.84
CA SER A 130 -22.73 4.46 -0.52
C SER A 130 -21.56 4.15 0.41
N LEU A 131 -20.63 5.09 0.61
CA LEU A 131 -19.48 4.94 1.47
C LEU A 131 -19.85 5.31 2.91
N LYS A 132 -19.58 4.39 3.84
CA LYS A 132 -19.85 4.52 5.27
C LYS A 132 -18.55 4.54 6.05
N LEU A 133 -18.54 5.14 7.23
CA LEU A 133 -17.36 5.19 8.11
C LEU A 133 -16.78 3.80 8.39
N SER A 134 -17.63 2.76 8.49
CA SER A 134 -17.19 1.37 8.69
C SER A 134 -16.27 0.85 7.58
N HIS A 135 -16.39 1.35 6.34
CA HIS A 135 -15.50 0.98 5.24
C HIS A 135 -14.09 1.60 5.37
N PHE A 136 -13.93 2.63 6.21
CA PHE A 136 -12.66 3.30 6.49
C PHE A 136 -12.13 2.89 7.86
N SER A 137 -12.12 1.58 8.10
CA SER A 137 -11.48 0.92 9.23
C SER A 137 -10.33 0.04 8.74
N GLU A 138 -9.46 -0.43 9.65
CA GLU A 138 -8.26 -1.22 9.28
C GLU A 138 -8.62 -2.48 8.47
N ASP A 139 -9.69 -3.17 8.88
CA ASP A 139 -10.22 -4.37 8.22
C ASP A 139 -11.41 -4.07 7.30
N GLY A 140 -11.75 -2.80 7.12
CA GLY A 140 -12.86 -2.35 6.29
C GLY A 140 -12.62 -2.69 4.82
N ASP A 141 -13.68 -3.17 4.17
CA ASP A 141 -13.69 -3.35 2.73
C ASP A 141 -14.42 -2.20 2.05
N LEU A 142 -13.80 -1.65 1.00
CA LEU A 142 -14.36 -0.54 0.25
C LEU A 142 -15.26 -1.11 -0.85
N PRO A 143 -16.57 -0.80 -0.85
CA PRO A 143 -17.45 -1.26 -1.92
C PRO A 143 -17.00 -0.66 -3.26
N PRO A 144 -17.37 -1.29 -4.39
CA PRO A 144 -17.10 -0.73 -5.70
C PRO A 144 -17.86 0.60 -5.86
N VAL A 145 -17.11 1.69 -6.03
CA VAL A 145 -17.66 3.03 -6.24
C VAL A 145 -17.03 3.63 -7.50
N LYS A 146 -17.87 4.25 -8.33
CA LYS A 146 -17.37 4.97 -9.51
C LYS A 146 -16.45 6.11 -9.07
N THR A 147 -15.27 6.15 -9.66
CA THR A 147 -14.30 7.22 -9.42
C THR A 147 -14.83 8.56 -9.95
N ARG A 148 -14.91 9.58 -9.07
CA ARG A 148 -15.29 10.96 -9.42
C ARG A 148 -14.42 11.51 -10.56
N ASN A 149 -13.09 11.47 -10.38
CA ASN A 149 -12.15 12.07 -11.32
C ASN A 149 -11.23 11.04 -11.99
N ARG A 150 -11.81 10.13 -12.80
CA ARG A 150 -11.05 9.07 -13.49
C ARG A 150 -9.80 9.59 -14.22
N ARG A 151 -9.95 10.68 -15.00
CA ARG A 151 -8.82 11.25 -15.76
C ARG A 151 -7.75 11.86 -14.86
N ILE A 152 -8.12 12.52 -13.76
CA ILE A 152 -7.15 13.03 -12.80
C ILE A 152 -6.33 11.86 -12.25
N GLY A 153 -7.00 10.78 -11.84
CA GLY A 153 -6.34 9.54 -11.41
C GLY A 153 -5.35 8.99 -12.42
N GLU A 154 -5.74 8.84 -13.69
CA GLU A 154 -4.86 8.37 -14.77
C GLU A 154 -3.60 9.25 -14.92
N PHE A 155 -3.73 10.57 -14.78
CA PHE A 155 -2.58 11.49 -14.83
C PHE A 155 -1.70 11.40 -13.58
N LEU A 156 -2.28 11.29 -12.38
CA LEU A 156 -1.53 11.11 -11.13
C LEU A 156 -0.72 9.82 -11.15
N VAL A 157 -1.28 8.72 -11.68
CA VAL A 157 -0.55 7.46 -11.88
C VAL A 157 0.62 7.64 -12.85
N LYS A 158 0.40 8.29 -13.99
CA LYS A 158 1.48 8.58 -14.97
C LYS A 158 2.59 9.46 -14.40
N ARG A 159 2.25 10.38 -13.51
CA ARG A 159 3.20 11.23 -12.76
C ARG A 159 3.85 10.49 -11.57
N LYS A 160 3.56 9.20 -11.38
CA LYS A 160 4.00 8.36 -10.26
C LYS A 160 3.56 8.88 -8.89
N LEU A 161 2.53 9.72 -8.84
CA LEU A 161 1.97 10.28 -7.59
C LEU A 161 0.98 9.33 -6.93
N ALA A 162 0.26 8.52 -7.72
CA ALA A 162 -0.70 7.52 -7.26
C ALA A 162 -0.38 6.13 -7.80
N GLU A 163 -0.85 5.09 -7.12
CA GLU A 163 -0.89 3.71 -7.65
C GLU A 163 -2.25 3.45 -8.33
N GLU A 164 -2.30 2.52 -9.29
CA GLU A 164 -3.50 2.25 -10.10
C GLU A 164 -4.61 1.48 -9.35
N LYS A 165 -4.41 1.17 -8.06
CA LYS A 165 -5.25 0.23 -7.28
C LYS A 165 -5.83 0.88 -6.03
N GLY A 166 -7.06 0.52 -5.66
CA GLY A 166 -7.82 0.98 -4.49
C GLY A 166 -7.25 0.54 -3.12
N THR A 167 -5.93 0.42 -3.01
CA THR A 167 -5.20 0.06 -1.79
C THR A 167 -4.85 1.26 -0.92
N GLY A 168 -5.24 2.47 -1.33
CA GLY A 168 -4.84 3.72 -0.68
C GLY A 168 -5.17 3.78 0.81
N VAL A 169 -6.44 3.62 1.16
CA VAL A 169 -6.89 3.63 2.57
C VAL A 169 -6.14 2.60 3.42
N LYS A 170 -6.05 1.35 2.93
CA LYS A 170 -5.29 0.27 3.62
C LYS A 170 -3.79 0.60 3.74
N THR A 171 -3.23 1.34 2.79
CA THR A 171 -1.83 1.80 2.83
C THR A 171 -1.61 2.84 3.93
N ILE A 172 -2.57 3.75 4.16
CA ILE A 172 -2.51 4.71 5.27
C ILE A 172 -2.47 3.93 6.60
N PHE A 173 -3.43 3.03 6.84
CA PHE A 173 -3.46 2.21 8.06
C PHE A 173 -2.16 1.42 8.27
N ARG A 174 -1.74 0.67 7.24
CA ARG A 174 -0.52 -0.14 7.30
C ARG A 174 0.71 0.71 7.60
N SER A 175 0.86 1.85 6.94
CA SER A 175 2.04 2.71 7.12
C SER A 175 2.07 3.35 8.52
N MET A 176 0.92 3.84 9.00
CA MET A 176 0.80 4.42 10.35
C MET A 176 1.10 3.38 11.44
N LYS A 177 0.43 2.21 11.37
CA LYS A 177 0.68 1.08 12.29
C LYS A 177 2.13 0.61 12.22
N ARG A 178 2.70 0.59 11.02
CA ARG A 178 4.08 0.16 10.84
C ARG A 178 5.05 1.10 11.52
N ASN A 179 4.87 2.41 11.39
CA ASN A 179 5.72 3.41 12.02
C ASN A 179 5.48 3.51 13.54
N GLY A 180 4.37 2.98 14.06
CA GLY A 180 4.04 3.01 15.50
C GLY A 180 3.11 4.16 15.89
N ASN A 181 2.55 4.87 14.91
CA ASN A 181 1.54 5.91 15.16
C ASN A 181 0.24 5.30 15.68
N SER A 182 -0.54 6.13 16.37
CA SER A 182 -1.95 5.83 16.61
C SER A 182 -2.73 5.73 15.30
N THR A 183 -3.81 4.95 15.33
CA THR A 183 -4.66 4.67 14.16
C THR A 183 -5.17 5.97 13.52
N PRO A 184 -5.05 6.13 12.18
CA PRO A 184 -5.61 7.30 11.49
C PRO A 184 -7.14 7.33 11.63
N VAL A 185 -7.70 8.53 11.71
CA VAL A 185 -9.15 8.73 11.91
C VAL A 185 -9.76 9.35 10.66
N PHE A 186 -10.78 8.71 10.11
CA PHE A 186 -11.56 9.23 8.98
C PHE A 186 -12.85 9.85 9.52
N GLN A 187 -13.17 11.06 9.08
CA GLN A 187 -14.46 11.71 9.37
C GLN A 187 -15.00 12.33 8.10
N PHE A 188 -16.25 12.06 7.77
CA PHE A 188 -16.89 12.61 6.58
C PHE A 188 -18.41 12.56 6.69
N ASP A 189 -19.05 13.41 5.90
CA ASP A 189 -20.46 13.38 5.56
C ASP A 189 -20.59 13.68 4.06
N GLU A 190 -21.76 14.09 3.57
CA GLU A 190 -21.95 14.43 2.14
C GLU A 190 -21.18 15.68 1.71
N THR A 191 -20.80 16.54 2.66
CA THR A 191 -20.22 17.87 2.41
C THR A 191 -18.69 17.87 2.46
N TYR A 192 -18.05 17.01 3.27
CA TYR A 192 -16.58 16.97 3.35
C TYR A 192 -16.04 15.56 3.60
N PHE A 193 -14.76 15.37 3.27
CA PHE A 193 -13.98 14.19 3.64
C PHE A 193 -12.69 14.59 4.32
N ARG A 194 -12.48 14.13 5.56
CA ARG A 194 -11.29 14.42 6.38
C ARG A 194 -10.54 13.13 6.75
N VAL A 195 -9.24 13.16 6.54
CA VAL A 195 -8.28 12.21 7.11
C VAL A 195 -7.48 12.91 8.19
N ARG A 196 -7.52 12.37 9.40
CA ARG A 196 -6.68 12.79 10.53
C ARG A 196 -5.56 11.78 10.73
N LEU A 197 -4.32 12.25 10.70
CA LEU A 197 -3.12 11.47 10.98
C LEU A 197 -2.58 11.91 12.35
N PRO A 198 -2.66 11.07 13.40
CA PRO A 198 -2.07 11.36 14.70
C PRO A 198 -0.54 11.34 14.66
N MET A 199 0.11 12.24 15.41
CA MET A 199 1.56 12.24 15.60
C MET A 199 2.03 10.95 16.26
N HIS A 200 3.24 10.52 15.96
CA HIS A 200 3.82 9.34 16.58
C HIS A 200 4.03 9.56 18.10
N PRO A 201 3.63 8.60 18.97
CA PRO A 201 3.65 8.77 20.44
C PRO A 201 4.97 9.22 21.05
N ASN A 202 6.11 8.74 20.53
CA ASN A 202 7.42 9.15 21.05
C ASN A 202 7.67 10.66 20.95
N PHE A 203 7.17 11.32 19.91
CA PHE A 203 7.35 12.76 19.73
C PHE A 203 6.45 13.54 20.69
N MET A 204 5.22 13.06 20.89
CA MET A 204 4.33 13.60 21.93
C MET A 204 4.96 13.53 23.32
N VAL A 205 5.62 12.41 23.64
CA VAL A 205 6.37 12.22 24.90
C VAL A 205 7.55 13.18 25.00
N ARG A 206 8.33 13.36 23.94
CA ARG A 206 9.46 14.31 23.91
C ARG A 206 8.98 15.73 24.15
N GLU A 207 7.94 16.18 23.45
CA GLU A 207 7.39 17.53 23.59
C GLU A 207 6.92 17.81 25.03
N ILE A 208 6.15 16.89 25.65
CA ILE A 208 5.68 17.10 27.01
C ILE A 208 6.82 17.09 28.03
N LEU A 209 7.86 16.26 27.84
CA LEU A 209 9.04 16.25 28.70
C LEU A 209 9.85 17.55 28.58
N GLN A 210 9.95 18.10 27.37
CA GLN A 210 10.62 19.38 27.13
C GLN A 210 9.82 20.55 27.73
N LEU A 211 8.51 20.58 27.53
CA LEU A 211 7.61 21.58 28.11
C LEU A 211 7.69 21.58 29.64
N THR A 212 7.57 20.40 30.26
CA THR A 212 7.63 20.27 31.73
C THR A 212 8.99 20.69 32.29
N SER A 213 10.08 20.35 31.61
CA SER A 213 11.43 20.79 31.99
C SER A 213 11.59 22.30 31.88
N THR A 214 11.05 22.90 30.83
CA THR A 214 11.07 24.37 30.62
C THR A 214 10.26 25.10 31.69
N LEU A 215 9.05 24.63 32.00
CA LEU A 215 8.20 25.20 33.05
C LEU A 215 8.84 25.07 34.43
N SER A 216 9.40 23.90 34.75
CA SER A 216 10.12 23.68 36.00
C SER A 216 11.33 24.61 36.14
N GLY A 217 12.12 24.77 35.07
CA GLY A 217 13.27 25.69 35.04
C GLY A 217 12.89 27.17 35.21
N LYS A 218 11.66 27.55 34.85
CA LYS A 218 11.08 28.89 35.11
C LYS A 218 10.49 29.04 36.53
N GLY A 219 10.55 28.01 37.37
CA GLY A 219 9.93 27.98 38.69
C GLY A 219 8.43 27.67 38.67
N GLU A 220 7.84 27.36 37.52
CA GLU A 220 6.41 27.07 37.34
C GLU A 220 6.10 25.57 37.52
N LYS A 221 6.65 24.97 38.58
CA LYS A 221 6.56 23.52 38.85
C LYS A 221 5.11 23.01 38.90
N ARG A 222 4.18 23.81 39.45
CA ARG A 222 2.75 23.48 39.48
C ARG A 222 2.16 23.31 38.08
N LYS A 223 2.44 24.24 37.16
CA LYS A 223 1.95 24.14 35.77
C LYS A 223 2.58 22.94 35.05
N ALA A 224 3.85 22.65 35.31
CA ALA A 224 4.51 21.46 34.76
C ALA A 224 3.78 20.17 35.18
N VAL A 225 3.40 20.05 36.46
CA VAL A 225 2.62 18.91 36.96
C VAL A 225 1.25 18.85 36.29
N GLU A 226 0.52 19.97 36.25
CA GLU A 226 -0.81 20.05 35.64
C GLU A 226 -0.78 19.63 34.15
N SER A 227 0.17 20.14 33.36
CA SER A 227 0.33 19.77 31.95
C SER A 227 0.68 18.29 31.77
N LEU A 228 1.56 17.73 32.60
CA LEU A 228 1.95 16.31 32.50
C LEU A 228 0.78 15.38 32.87
N LEU A 229 0.00 15.72 33.90
CA LEU A 229 -1.18 14.94 34.29
C LEU A 229 -2.28 15.01 33.22
N GLU A 230 -2.55 16.20 32.68
CA GLU A 230 -3.50 16.37 31.58
C GLU A 230 -3.09 15.54 30.35
N PHE A 231 -1.79 15.52 30.03
CA PHE A 231 -1.25 14.67 28.98
C PHE A 231 -1.51 13.17 29.24
N LEU A 232 -1.23 12.68 30.45
CA LEU A 232 -1.45 11.28 30.83
C LEU A 232 -2.93 10.89 30.83
N GLU A 233 -3.83 11.82 31.16
CA GLU A 233 -5.28 11.60 31.15
C GLU A 233 -5.85 11.57 29.73
N LYS A 234 -5.44 12.48 28.85
CA LYS A 234 -5.86 12.49 27.44
C LYS A 234 -5.28 11.31 26.64
N ASN A 235 -4.16 10.75 27.08
CA ASN A 235 -3.43 9.69 26.37
C ASN A 235 -3.24 8.44 27.23
N PRO A 236 -4.32 7.72 27.62
CA PRO A 236 -4.21 6.58 28.53
C PRO A 236 -3.39 5.41 27.95
N GLY A 237 -3.20 5.34 26.63
CA GLY A 237 -2.34 4.35 25.99
C GLY A 237 -0.83 4.66 26.03
N ILE A 238 -0.43 5.88 26.41
CA ILE A 238 0.97 6.32 26.42
C ILE A 238 1.48 6.27 27.87
N ARG A 239 2.30 5.26 28.17
CA ARG A 239 2.79 4.94 29.53
C ARG A 239 4.29 4.69 29.51
N CYS A 240 5.05 5.69 29.07
CA CYS A 240 6.50 5.63 29.00
C CYS A 240 7.11 5.89 30.39
N GLU A 241 8.16 5.14 30.75
CA GLU A 241 8.87 5.27 32.03
C GLU A 241 9.37 6.71 32.27
N SER A 242 9.89 7.36 31.22
CA SER A 242 10.37 8.74 31.28
C SER A 242 9.31 9.74 31.74
N LEU A 243 8.03 9.52 31.41
CA LEU A 243 6.93 10.38 31.89
C LEU A 243 6.75 10.25 33.40
N PHE A 244 6.82 9.02 33.92
CA PHE A 244 6.64 8.77 35.35
C PHE A 244 7.86 9.19 36.16
N GLN A 245 9.06 8.96 35.63
CA GLN A 245 10.29 9.49 36.21
C GLN A 245 10.23 11.01 36.30
N LYS A 246 9.74 11.68 35.25
CA LYS A 246 9.53 13.12 35.27
C LYS A 246 8.48 13.56 36.30
N LEU A 247 7.39 12.81 36.43
CA LEU A 247 6.35 13.08 37.44
C LEU A 247 6.90 12.93 38.87
N ILE A 248 7.73 11.92 39.11
CA ILE A 248 8.44 11.69 40.39
C ILE A 248 9.38 12.87 40.69
N GLU A 249 10.19 13.29 39.71
CA GLU A 249 11.07 14.47 39.85
C GLU A 249 10.27 15.74 40.17
N LEU A 250 9.15 15.95 39.48
CA LEU A 250 8.24 17.06 39.74
C LEU A 250 7.53 16.97 41.10
N HIS A 251 7.68 15.88 41.84
CA HIS A 251 7.22 15.73 43.22
C HIS A 251 8.39 15.50 44.19
N ASP A 252 9.58 16.06 43.88
CA ASP A 252 10.76 16.00 44.77
C ASP A 252 11.23 14.57 45.07
N ASN A 253 11.04 13.67 44.10
CA ASN A 253 11.30 12.24 44.21
C ASN A 253 10.43 11.50 45.23
N ASP A 254 9.30 12.08 45.65
CA ASP A 254 8.32 11.42 46.49
C ASP A 254 7.50 10.38 45.71
N ARG A 255 7.90 9.11 45.82
CA ARG A 255 7.20 7.97 45.21
C ARG A 255 5.84 7.67 45.84
N LYS A 256 5.51 8.26 47.00
CA LYS A 256 4.24 8.09 47.70
C LYS A 256 3.28 9.27 47.49
N HIS A 257 3.67 10.27 46.69
CA HIS A 257 2.80 11.39 46.38
C HIS A 257 1.52 10.87 45.67
N PRO A 258 0.30 11.34 45.99
CA PRO A 258 -0.94 10.80 45.42
C PRO A 258 -0.98 10.76 43.89
N ASN A 259 -0.42 11.78 43.23
CA ASN A 259 -0.30 11.84 41.77
C ASN A 259 0.62 10.77 41.19
N VAL A 260 1.66 10.36 41.92
CA VAL A 260 2.60 9.31 41.51
C VAL A 260 2.03 7.93 41.85
N GLU A 261 1.45 7.79 43.03
CA GLU A 261 0.90 6.53 43.54
C GLU A 261 -0.20 5.98 42.63
N LYS A 262 -1.02 6.87 42.03
CA LYS A 262 -2.00 6.54 40.97
C LYS A 262 -1.40 5.76 39.81
N TYR A 263 -0.10 5.88 39.54
CA TYR A 263 0.59 5.23 38.42
C TYR A 263 1.65 4.21 38.85
N LYS A 264 1.75 3.89 40.16
CA LYS A 264 2.79 3.01 40.72
C LYS A 264 2.79 1.62 40.08
N GLU A 265 1.62 1.04 39.83
CA GLU A 265 1.44 -0.27 39.17
C GLU A 265 2.05 -0.30 37.75
N PHE A 266 2.15 0.84 37.06
CA PHE A 266 2.71 0.91 35.71
C PHE A 266 4.24 0.96 35.69
N VAL A 267 4.88 1.38 36.79
CA VAL A 267 6.34 1.60 36.87
C VAL A 267 7.02 0.46 37.61
N THR A 268 6.58 0.14 38.83
CA THR A 268 7.27 -0.85 39.67
C THR A 268 7.07 -2.26 39.15
N ASP A 269 5.83 -2.68 38.91
CA ASP A 269 5.57 -4.05 38.47
C ASP A 269 6.10 -4.33 37.07
N ARG A 270 6.12 -3.33 36.18
CA ARG A 270 6.61 -3.50 34.81
C ARG A 270 8.12 -3.72 34.77
N VAL A 271 8.88 -3.00 35.59
CA VAL A 271 10.32 -3.20 35.72
C VAL A 271 10.62 -4.54 36.36
N GLU A 272 9.91 -4.91 37.43
CA GLU A 272 10.08 -6.23 38.08
C GLU A 272 9.72 -7.39 37.14
N ARG A 273 8.62 -7.29 36.40
CA ARG A 273 8.25 -8.27 35.36
C ARG A 273 9.30 -8.34 34.26
N ARG A 274 9.85 -7.20 33.79
CA ARG A 274 10.95 -7.21 32.81
C ARG A 274 12.19 -7.90 33.33
N VAL A 275 12.58 -7.65 34.58
CA VAL A 275 13.75 -8.30 35.20
C VAL A 275 13.53 -9.81 35.31
N ALA A 276 12.34 -10.24 35.74
CA ALA A 276 11.98 -11.66 35.81
C ALA A 276 12.01 -12.31 34.41
N LEU A 277 11.35 -11.70 33.43
CA LEU A 277 11.32 -12.19 32.05
C LEU A 277 12.71 -12.17 31.39
N ALA A 278 13.57 -11.20 31.72
CA ALA A 278 14.94 -11.14 31.24
C ALA A 278 15.78 -12.28 31.83
N SER A 279 15.52 -12.67 33.09
CA SER A 279 16.12 -13.86 33.70
C SER A 279 15.62 -15.15 33.04
N GLU A 280 14.33 -15.25 32.73
CA GLU A 280 13.78 -16.40 31.97
C GLU A 280 14.39 -16.48 30.56
N LEU A 281 14.57 -15.34 29.89
CA LEU A 281 15.22 -15.28 28.59
C LEU A 281 16.68 -15.73 28.68
N ASP A 282 17.40 -15.33 29.74
CA ASP A 282 18.76 -15.81 29.99
C ASP A 282 18.81 -17.32 30.17
N GLU A 283 17.94 -17.88 31.01
CA GLU A 283 17.87 -19.32 31.24
C GLU A 283 17.57 -20.09 29.95
N TRP A 284 16.55 -19.65 29.19
CA TRP A 284 16.21 -20.25 27.89
C TRP A 284 17.37 -20.14 26.89
N SER A 285 18.09 -19.01 26.89
CA SER A 285 19.18 -18.79 25.93
C SER A 285 20.36 -19.75 26.09
N ARG A 286 20.53 -20.35 27.27
CA ARG A 286 21.57 -21.36 27.53
C ARG A 286 21.25 -22.70 26.85
N ASN A 287 19.98 -22.98 26.56
CA ASN A 287 19.57 -24.20 25.86
C ASN A 287 18.31 -23.95 25.01
N PRO A 288 18.45 -23.27 23.84
CA PRO A 288 17.32 -22.77 23.06
C PRO A 288 16.70 -23.84 22.14
N LEU A 289 16.29 -24.97 22.73
CA LEU A 289 15.64 -26.07 22.01
C LEU A 289 14.15 -25.79 21.75
N ASP A 290 13.43 -25.24 22.73
CA ASP A 290 12.02 -24.89 22.59
C ASP A 290 11.88 -23.43 22.12
N ILE A 291 11.79 -23.25 20.80
CA ILE A 291 11.63 -21.92 20.20
C ILE A 291 10.28 -21.30 20.53
N LYS A 292 9.23 -22.09 20.76
CA LYS A 292 7.91 -21.55 21.12
C LYS A 292 7.97 -20.87 22.48
N LYS A 293 8.65 -21.48 23.45
CA LYS A 293 8.90 -20.86 24.76
C LYS A 293 9.69 -19.55 24.61
N GLY A 294 10.74 -19.55 23.80
CA GLY A 294 11.53 -18.34 23.51
C GLY A 294 10.68 -17.21 22.91
N VAL A 295 9.83 -17.54 21.94
CA VAL A 295 8.87 -16.60 21.34
C VAL A 295 7.94 -16.01 22.38
N GLN A 296 7.36 -16.81 23.28
CA GLN A 296 6.46 -16.33 24.34
C GLN A 296 7.15 -15.36 25.30
N ILE A 297 8.41 -15.65 25.68
CA ILE A 297 9.21 -14.78 26.54
C ILE A 297 9.48 -13.45 25.82
N VAL A 298 9.91 -13.50 24.55
CA VAL A 298 10.18 -12.30 23.73
C VAL A 298 8.91 -11.45 23.56
N GLU A 299 7.78 -12.05 23.22
CA GLU A 299 6.51 -11.32 23.10
C GLU A 299 6.12 -10.64 24.42
N SER A 300 6.33 -11.31 25.55
CA SER A 300 6.05 -10.77 26.88
C SER A 300 6.99 -9.62 27.22
N LEU A 301 8.29 -9.75 26.93
CA LEU A 301 9.27 -8.67 27.09
C LEU A 301 8.92 -7.45 26.26
N VAL A 302 8.54 -7.64 24.99
CA VAL A 302 8.12 -6.55 24.10
C VAL A 302 6.87 -5.85 24.62
N LYS A 303 5.87 -6.59 25.13
CA LYS A 303 4.68 -6.03 25.79
C LYS A 303 5.07 -5.17 27.00
N GLU A 304 6.01 -5.65 27.80
CA GLU A 304 6.55 -4.89 28.93
C GLU A 304 7.56 -3.80 28.52
N GLY A 305 7.75 -3.53 27.22
CA GLY A 305 8.52 -2.38 26.73
C GLY A 305 10.02 -2.62 26.60
N ALA A 306 10.42 -3.85 26.29
CA ALA A 306 11.80 -4.21 26.03
C ALA A 306 12.43 -3.43 24.86
N THR A 307 13.70 -3.13 25.04
CA THR A 307 14.66 -2.51 24.13
C THR A 307 15.36 -3.58 23.29
N SER A 308 16.07 -3.21 22.21
CA SER A 308 16.89 -4.17 21.44
C SER A 308 17.99 -4.80 22.31
N GLU A 309 18.44 -4.09 23.35
CA GLU A 309 19.38 -4.58 24.34
C GLU A 309 18.83 -5.75 25.15
N ASP A 310 17.61 -5.62 25.66
CA ASP A 310 16.95 -6.66 26.45
C ASP A 310 16.77 -7.95 25.62
N LEU A 311 16.57 -7.78 24.31
CA LEU A 311 16.31 -8.87 23.36
C LEU A 311 17.59 -9.39 22.70
N ARG A 312 18.77 -8.92 23.09
CA ARG A 312 20.06 -9.26 22.45
C ARG A 312 20.32 -10.77 22.39
N LYS A 313 19.97 -11.51 23.45
CA LYS A 313 20.17 -12.98 23.51
C LYS A 313 19.31 -13.72 22.49
N ALA A 314 18.01 -13.40 22.43
CA ALA A 314 17.11 -13.94 21.40
C ALA A 314 17.56 -13.55 19.99
N THR A 315 18.06 -12.32 19.83
CA THR A 315 18.61 -11.82 18.57
C THR A 315 19.80 -12.67 18.12
N ASN A 316 20.77 -12.91 19.00
CA ASN A 316 21.94 -13.70 18.68
C ASN A 316 21.57 -15.13 18.26
N ILE A 317 20.64 -15.77 18.98
CA ILE A 317 20.14 -17.12 18.64
C ILE A 317 19.46 -17.13 17.27
N ALA A 318 18.62 -16.15 16.97
CA ALA A 318 17.98 -16.05 15.67
C ALA A 318 19.02 -15.83 14.56
N VAL A 319 20.00 -14.95 14.77
CA VAL A 319 21.07 -14.68 13.81
C VAL A 319 21.96 -15.90 13.59
N GLU A 320 22.29 -16.65 14.63
CA GLU A 320 23.04 -17.91 14.53
C GLU A 320 22.31 -18.91 13.64
N LYS A 321 21.00 -19.10 13.83
CA LYS A 321 20.18 -19.96 12.96
C LYS A 321 20.16 -19.50 11.50
N LEU A 322 20.29 -18.19 11.24
CA LEU A 322 20.40 -17.65 9.88
C LEU A 322 21.75 -17.96 9.20
N THR A 323 22.78 -18.40 9.92
CA THR A 323 24.10 -18.72 9.34
C THR A 323 24.11 -20.01 8.52
N LYS A 324 23.19 -20.95 8.78
CA LYS A 324 23.14 -22.24 8.05
C LYS A 324 23.12 -22.04 6.55
N GLU A 325 23.92 -22.78 5.80
CA GLU A 325 23.95 -22.63 4.34
C GLU A 325 22.62 -23.04 3.70
N LEU A 326 22.33 -22.51 2.50
CA LEU A 326 21.12 -22.90 1.76
C LEU A 326 21.11 -24.39 1.41
N SER A 327 22.28 -25.04 1.37
CA SER A 327 22.51 -26.46 1.10
C SER A 327 22.09 -27.37 2.24
N ASP A 328 22.11 -26.89 3.48
CA ASP A 328 21.84 -27.66 4.70
C ASP A 328 20.36 -28.11 4.76
N PRO A 329 20.08 -29.42 4.98
CA PRO A 329 18.71 -29.94 5.11
C PRO A 329 17.87 -29.24 6.20
N SER A 330 18.51 -28.79 7.27
CA SER A 330 17.88 -28.13 8.41
C SER A 330 17.78 -26.60 8.25
N ALA A 331 18.22 -26.03 7.11
CA ALA A 331 18.23 -24.58 6.89
C ALA A 331 16.83 -23.96 6.83
N LEU A 332 15.83 -24.69 6.31
CA LEU A 332 14.45 -24.19 6.25
C LEU A 332 13.85 -24.06 7.64
N GLU A 333 13.93 -25.12 8.44
CA GLU A 333 13.45 -25.14 9.83
C GLU A 333 14.16 -24.08 10.67
N ALA A 334 15.49 -24.03 10.66
CA ALA A 334 16.25 -23.04 11.41
C ALA A 334 15.89 -21.59 11.01
N ASN A 335 15.63 -21.33 9.72
CA ASN A 335 15.22 -20.01 9.26
C ASN A 335 13.76 -19.68 9.65
N GLN A 336 12.86 -20.66 9.69
CA GLN A 336 11.50 -20.48 10.21
C GLN A 336 11.51 -20.17 11.71
N GLU A 337 12.35 -20.84 12.49
CA GLU A 337 12.56 -20.54 13.91
C GLU A 337 13.12 -19.14 14.13
N ALA A 338 14.14 -18.74 13.34
CA ALA A 338 14.67 -17.38 13.36
C ALA A 338 13.59 -16.34 13.00
N HIS A 339 12.76 -16.65 12.01
CA HIS A 339 11.65 -15.79 11.63
C HIS A 339 10.65 -15.61 12.77
N GLN A 340 10.27 -16.69 13.46
CA GLN A 340 9.35 -16.62 14.60
C GLN A 340 9.90 -15.75 15.73
N LEU A 341 11.17 -15.93 16.10
CA LEU A 341 11.82 -15.12 17.13
C LEU A 341 11.91 -13.64 16.75
N ILE A 342 12.40 -13.33 15.54
CA ILE A 342 12.55 -11.93 15.11
C ILE A 342 11.17 -11.28 14.92
N HIS A 343 10.17 -12.01 14.42
CA HIS A 343 8.81 -11.52 14.31
C HIS A 343 8.20 -11.19 15.68
N ALA A 344 8.46 -12.02 16.70
CA ALA A 344 8.02 -11.79 18.08
C ALA A 344 8.58 -10.50 18.69
N MET A 345 9.75 -10.04 18.23
CA MET A 345 10.35 -8.76 18.65
C MET A 345 9.52 -7.54 18.19
N GLY A 346 8.60 -7.73 17.23
CA GLY A 346 7.56 -6.77 16.88
C GLY A 346 8.10 -5.40 16.47
N SER A 347 7.70 -4.36 17.21
CA SER A 347 8.09 -2.97 16.90
C SER A 347 9.57 -2.67 17.16
N VAL A 348 10.25 -3.46 17.99
CA VAL A 348 11.67 -3.28 18.31
C VAL A 348 12.54 -3.46 17.06
N VAL A 349 12.15 -4.37 16.17
CA VAL A 349 12.88 -4.62 14.92
C VAL A 349 13.03 -3.36 14.08
N LYS A 350 11.99 -2.51 14.03
CA LYS A 350 11.97 -1.30 13.18
C LYS A 350 12.73 -0.12 13.76
N LYS A 351 13.19 -0.23 15.01
CA LYS A 351 13.92 0.81 15.73
C LYS A 351 15.39 0.45 15.89
N ASP A 352 15.83 -0.64 15.28
CA ASP A 352 17.19 -1.14 15.42
C ASP A 352 17.69 -1.62 14.04
N ALA A 353 18.72 -0.95 13.53
CA ALA A 353 19.26 -1.19 12.20
C ALA A 353 19.69 -2.65 12.02
N TYR A 354 20.33 -3.22 13.04
CA TYR A 354 20.85 -4.59 13.03
C TYR A 354 19.70 -5.60 12.94
N LEU A 355 18.67 -5.46 13.78
CA LEU A 355 17.48 -6.32 13.74
C LEU A 355 16.73 -6.20 12.42
N SER A 356 16.49 -4.97 11.93
CA SER A 356 15.83 -4.74 10.64
C SER A 356 16.57 -5.42 9.49
N TYR A 357 17.89 -5.26 9.44
CA TYR A 357 18.75 -5.90 8.44
C TYR A 357 18.69 -7.44 8.52
N HIS A 358 18.79 -8.01 9.71
CA HIS A 358 18.74 -9.45 9.89
C HIS A 358 17.35 -10.04 9.61
N PHE A 359 16.27 -9.30 9.88
CA PHE A 359 14.93 -9.73 9.51
C PHE A 359 14.74 -9.75 7.98
N ALA A 360 15.28 -8.74 7.29
CA ALA A 360 15.30 -8.74 5.83
C ALA A 360 16.06 -9.95 5.27
N LYS A 361 17.22 -10.29 5.83
CA LYS A 361 17.98 -11.50 5.46
C LYS A 361 17.17 -12.77 5.69
N CYS A 362 16.51 -12.89 6.83
CA CYS A 362 15.63 -14.01 7.17
C CYS A 362 14.54 -14.20 6.11
N LYS A 363 13.77 -13.16 5.80
CA LYS A 363 12.69 -13.19 4.79
C LYS A 363 13.21 -13.48 3.38
N PHE A 364 14.31 -12.85 2.97
CA PHE A 364 14.94 -13.14 1.68
C PHE A 364 15.42 -14.59 1.56
N LYS A 365 15.97 -15.15 2.64
CA LYS A 365 16.42 -16.54 2.69
C LYS A 365 15.23 -17.51 2.75
N LEU A 366 14.13 -17.17 3.42
CA LEU A 366 12.88 -17.94 3.38
C LEU A 366 12.32 -18.02 1.95
N PHE A 367 12.31 -16.91 1.22
CA PHE A 367 11.97 -16.94 -0.21
C PHE A 367 12.89 -17.91 -0.97
N SER A 368 14.20 -17.82 -0.76
CA SER A 368 15.18 -18.66 -1.46
C SER A 368 15.03 -20.15 -1.15
N LEU A 369 14.78 -20.52 0.11
CA LEU A 369 14.59 -21.91 0.55
C LEU A 369 13.27 -22.49 0.04
N ASN A 370 12.17 -21.75 0.17
CA ASN A 370 10.86 -22.20 -0.31
C ASN A 370 10.77 -22.29 -1.83
N THR A 371 11.62 -21.56 -2.57
CA THR A 371 11.63 -21.58 -4.04
C THR A 371 12.70 -22.51 -4.64
N ARG A 372 13.54 -23.16 -3.81
CA ARG A 372 14.68 -24.00 -4.25
C ARG A 372 14.25 -25.21 -5.09
N ALA A 373 13.20 -25.92 -4.64
CA ALA A 373 12.64 -27.09 -5.34
C ALA A 373 11.54 -26.73 -6.35
N VAL A 374 11.03 -25.49 -6.28
CA VAL A 374 9.92 -25.01 -7.11
C VAL A 374 10.43 -24.65 -8.49
N LYS A 375 10.00 -25.39 -9.52
CA LYS A 375 10.41 -25.15 -10.93
C LYS A 375 9.50 -24.14 -11.64
N GLY A 376 8.26 -23.96 -11.18
CA GLY A 376 7.27 -23.06 -11.77
C GLY A 376 7.34 -21.62 -11.26
N VAL A 377 7.31 -20.63 -12.15
CA VAL A 377 7.32 -19.21 -11.77
C VAL A 377 6.07 -18.80 -11.00
N ARG A 378 4.90 -19.36 -11.35
CA ARG A 378 3.61 -19.06 -10.70
C ARG A 378 3.63 -19.45 -9.22
N GLU A 379 4.19 -20.62 -8.90
CA GLU A 379 4.39 -21.08 -7.52
C GLU A 379 5.42 -20.20 -6.78
N ARG A 380 6.50 -19.77 -7.45
CA ARG A 380 7.46 -18.81 -6.87
C ARG A 380 6.84 -17.44 -6.57
N SER A 381 5.87 -17.01 -7.39
CA SER A 381 5.18 -15.73 -7.20
C SER A 381 4.31 -15.69 -5.94
N GLY A 382 3.83 -16.85 -5.47
CA GLY A 382 3.12 -16.98 -4.19
C GLY A 382 3.97 -16.62 -2.96
N PHE A 383 5.30 -16.58 -3.12
CA PHE A 383 6.25 -16.18 -2.06
C PHE A 383 6.75 -14.74 -2.20
N SER A 384 6.16 -13.94 -3.10
CA SER A 384 6.59 -12.55 -3.36
C SER A 384 6.39 -11.58 -2.18
N SER A 385 5.50 -11.92 -1.24
CA SER A 385 5.32 -11.18 0.02
C SER A 385 6.62 -11.12 0.82
N TYR A 386 7.34 -12.24 0.95
CA TYR A 386 8.64 -12.28 1.65
C TYR A 386 9.64 -11.30 1.07
N LEU A 387 9.70 -11.16 -0.26
CA LEU A 387 10.60 -10.21 -0.91
C LEU A 387 10.16 -8.76 -0.71
N THR A 388 8.87 -8.49 -0.79
CA THR A 388 8.32 -7.14 -0.58
C THR A 388 8.57 -6.68 0.85
N GLU A 389 8.28 -7.54 1.82
CA GLU A 389 8.53 -7.30 3.24
C GLU A 389 10.03 -7.25 3.55
N ALA A 390 10.88 -8.02 2.88
CA ALA A 390 12.33 -7.92 3.03
C ALA A 390 12.86 -6.57 2.56
N ALA A 391 12.42 -6.09 1.38
CA ALA A 391 12.81 -4.77 0.87
C ALA A 391 12.40 -3.67 1.84
N GLU A 392 11.19 -3.80 2.37
CA GLU A 392 10.64 -2.95 3.41
C GLU A 392 11.55 -2.92 4.66
N CYS A 393 11.99 -4.06 5.20
CA CYS A 393 12.91 -4.12 6.34
C CYS A 393 14.31 -3.56 6.04
N VAL A 394 14.85 -3.74 4.83
CA VAL A 394 16.15 -3.14 4.47
C VAL A 394 16.05 -1.62 4.42
N ASN A 395 14.96 -1.06 3.91
CA ASN A 395 14.78 0.38 3.91
C ASN A 395 14.72 0.96 5.33
N ASP A 396 14.07 0.25 6.27
CA ASP A 396 14.10 0.62 7.69
C ASP A 396 15.56 0.60 8.19
N ALA A 397 16.32 -0.47 7.94
CA ALA A 397 17.73 -0.57 8.35
C ALA A 397 18.60 0.58 7.81
N VAL A 398 18.48 0.91 6.51
CA VAL A 398 19.24 2.00 5.88
C VAL A 398 18.91 3.37 6.50
N GLN A 399 17.66 3.59 6.90
CA GLN A 399 17.25 4.84 7.55
C GLN A 399 17.83 4.99 8.96
N LEU A 400 18.03 3.86 9.65
CA LEU A 400 18.52 3.79 11.02
C LEU A 400 20.05 3.82 11.11
N THR A 401 20.74 3.33 10.08
CA THR A 401 22.20 3.25 10.04
C THR A 401 22.81 4.62 9.80
N SER A 402 23.70 5.05 10.70
CA SER A 402 24.47 6.29 10.54
C SER A 402 25.22 6.34 9.20
N GLU A 403 25.20 7.50 8.54
CA GLU A 403 25.90 7.75 7.27
C GLU A 403 27.41 7.48 7.35
N GLU A 404 28.00 7.56 8.55
CA GLU A 404 29.42 7.27 8.77
C GLU A 404 29.75 5.78 8.71
N ASN A 405 28.74 4.89 8.82
CA ASN A 405 28.92 3.45 8.85
C ASN A 405 28.84 2.80 7.45
N ASN A 406 29.81 3.13 6.60
CA ASN A 406 29.88 2.72 5.20
C ASN A 406 29.79 1.20 4.97
N SER A 407 30.33 0.37 5.89
CA SER A 407 30.33 -1.09 5.75
C SER A 407 28.94 -1.70 5.91
N HIS A 408 28.15 -1.20 6.87
CA HIS A 408 26.79 -1.66 7.12
C HIS A 408 25.85 -1.22 5.99
N LEU A 409 25.93 0.06 5.60
CA LEU A 409 25.17 0.60 4.45
C LEU A 409 25.44 -0.16 3.16
N ALA A 410 26.71 -0.49 2.87
CA ALA A 410 27.06 -1.28 1.69
C ALA A 410 26.40 -2.67 1.69
N ASN A 411 26.34 -3.32 2.86
CA ASN A 411 25.69 -4.62 3.01
C ASN A 411 24.17 -4.55 2.86
N GLU A 412 23.55 -3.49 3.39
CA GLU A 412 22.12 -3.22 3.27
C GLU A 412 21.73 -2.94 1.82
N TYR A 413 22.38 -1.99 1.14
CA TYR A 413 22.12 -1.72 -0.27
C TYR A 413 22.35 -2.93 -1.17
N ARG A 414 23.38 -3.74 -0.88
CA ARG A 414 23.62 -4.99 -1.60
C ARG A 414 22.45 -5.96 -1.45
N LEU A 415 21.94 -6.14 -0.23
CA LEU A 415 20.76 -6.97 0.02
C LEU A 415 19.51 -6.42 -0.68
N LEU A 416 19.28 -5.11 -0.62
CA LEU A 416 18.17 -4.46 -1.34
C LEU A 416 18.26 -4.70 -2.85
N GLY A 417 19.47 -4.61 -3.42
CA GLY A 417 19.73 -4.93 -4.82
C GLY A 417 19.38 -6.38 -5.18
N TYR A 418 19.74 -7.35 -4.34
CA TYR A 418 19.35 -8.75 -4.54
C TYR A 418 17.83 -8.93 -4.47
N ILE A 419 17.16 -8.30 -3.52
CA ILE A 419 15.71 -8.37 -3.36
C ILE A 419 15.01 -7.78 -4.60
N HIS A 420 15.41 -6.59 -5.04
CA HIS A 420 14.88 -5.95 -6.24
C HIS A 420 15.14 -6.78 -7.50
N SER A 421 16.32 -7.37 -7.61
CA SER A 421 16.65 -8.28 -8.71
C SER A 421 15.71 -9.50 -8.74
N ARG A 422 15.40 -10.10 -7.58
CA ARG A 422 14.42 -11.21 -7.49
C ARG A 422 12.99 -10.75 -7.80
N LEU A 423 12.55 -9.62 -7.27
CA LEU A 423 11.22 -9.06 -7.56
C LEU A 423 11.05 -8.73 -9.04
N HIS A 424 12.07 -8.13 -9.66
CA HIS A 424 12.07 -7.86 -11.09
C HIS A 424 12.11 -9.16 -11.90
N GLY A 425 12.89 -10.15 -11.47
CA GLY A 425 12.91 -11.49 -12.05
C GLY A 425 11.52 -12.11 -12.07
N LEU A 426 10.80 -12.08 -10.94
CA LEU A 426 9.41 -12.55 -10.85
C LEU A 426 8.49 -11.81 -11.81
N LYS A 427 8.56 -10.47 -11.86
CA LYS A 427 7.76 -9.66 -12.80
C LYS A 427 8.06 -10.01 -14.26
N LYS A 428 9.35 -10.10 -14.64
CA LYS A 428 9.78 -10.45 -16.00
C LYS A 428 9.40 -11.89 -16.36
N SER A 429 9.46 -12.82 -15.42
CA SER A 429 9.05 -14.21 -15.64
C SER A 429 7.53 -14.37 -15.65
N THR A 430 6.78 -13.58 -14.90
CA THR A 430 5.32 -13.49 -15.04
C THR A 430 4.97 -12.97 -16.44
N ILE A 431 5.69 -11.96 -16.92
CA ILE A 431 5.55 -11.46 -18.30
C ILE A 431 6.01 -12.52 -19.33
N ALA A 432 7.10 -13.25 -19.09
CA ALA A 432 7.61 -14.28 -20.00
C ALA A 432 6.77 -15.57 -19.99
N ASP A 433 6.15 -15.93 -18.87
CA ASP A 433 5.22 -17.05 -18.77
C ASP A 433 3.84 -16.69 -19.33
N ILE A 434 3.45 -15.40 -19.29
CA ILE A 434 2.35 -14.86 -20.11
C ILE A 434 2.69 -14.95 -21.61
N LEU A 435 3.98 -14.93 -21.98
CA LEU A 435 4.46 -14.96 -23.37
C LEU A 435 4.98 -16.32 -23.87
N GLY A 436 5.06 -17.36 -23.02
CA GLY A 436 5.55 -18.72 -23.35
C GLY A 436 7.07 -18.83 -23.64
N LYS A 437 7.77 -19.82 -23.06
CA LYS A 437 9.23 -20.02 -23.26
C LYS A 437 9.58 -20.74 -24.57
N SER A 438 10.37 -20.08 -25.42
CA SER A 438 11.55 -20.67 -26.10
C SER A 438 12.52 -19.56 -26.56
N PRO A 439 13.84 -19.83 -26.65
CA PRO A 439 14.83 -18.83 -27.00
C PRO A 439 15.07 -18.83 -28.51
N VAL A 440 14.57 -17.83 -29.23
CA VAL A 440 15.02 -17.55 -30.60
C VAL A 440 15.14 -16.04 -30.81
N SER A 441 16.30 -15.66 -31.34
CA SER A 441 16.66 -14.45 -32.07
C SER A 441 15.69 -13.27 -32.02
N VAL A 442 16.24 -12.13 -31.62
CA VAL A 442 15.66 -10.79 -31.77
C VAL A 442 15.16 -10.59 -33.22
N ALA A 443 13.86 -10.76 -33.42
CA ALA A 443 13.14 -10.31 -34.60
C ALA A 443 11.76 -9.84 -34.15
N SER A 444 11.58 -8.51 -34.15
CA SER A 444 10.32 -7.76 -34.12
C SER A 444 9.08 -8.55 -33.69
N ALA A 445 8.83 -8.68 -32.38
CA ALA A 445 7.62 -9.32 -31.88
C ALA A 445 6.37 -8.53 -32.29
N PHE A 446 5.37 -9.26 -32.79
CA PHE A 446 3.99 -8.80 -33.00
C PHE A 446 3.41 -8.27 -31.68
N VAL A 447 3.43 -6.95 -31.47
CA VAL A 447 2.90 -6.33 -30.25
C VAL A 447 1.42 -5.99 -30.44
N VAL A 448 0.57 -6.64 -29.66
CA VAL A 448 -0.85 -6.32 -29.53
C VAL A 448 -1.16 -5.96 -28.08
N HIS A 449 -1.81 -4.82 -27.86
CA HIS A 449 -2.46 -4.55 -26.57
C HIS A 449 -3.87 -5.13 -26.63
N PHE A 450 -4.15 -6.13 -25.80
CA PHE A 450 -5.38 -6.92 -25.77
C PHE A 450 -5.94 -6.86 -24.34
N THR A 451 -7.21 -6.47 -24.19
CA THR A 451 -7.86 -6.35 -22.87
C THR A 451 -9.31 -6.83 -22.91
N THR A 452 -9.71 -7.67 -21.95
CA THR A 452 -11.10 -8.13 -21.79
C THR A 452 -11.93 -7.29 -20.82
N LYS A 453 -13.23 -7.12 -21.12
CA LYS A 453 -14.28 -6.58 -20.24
C LYS A 453 -15.57 -7.41 -20.32
N PRO A 454 -16.12 -7.89 -19.19
CA PRO A 454 -15.48 -7.92 -17.87
C PRO A 454 -14.30 -8.92 -17.85
N LYS A 455 -13.38 -8.74 -16.90
CA LYS A 455 -12.33 -9.71 -16.60
C LYS A 455 -12.72 -10.42 -15.30
N ASP A 456 -13.10 -11.68 -15.44
CA ASP A 456 -13.50 -12.60 -14.37
C ASP A 456 -14.71 -12.09 -13.56
N ALA A 457 -15.91 -12.30 -14.11
CA ALA A 457 -17.19 -11.87 -13.51
C ALA A 457 -18.13 -13.06 -13.27
N ASP A 458 -18.88 -12.97 -12.17
CA ASP A 458 -19.92 -13.92 -11.82
C ASP A 458 -21.21 -13.61 -12.61
N TYR A 459 -21.77 -14.63 -13.24
CA TYR A 459 -23.03 -14.56 -13.97
C TYR A 459 -24.06 -15.48 -13.32
N PHE A 460 -25.31 -15.07 -13.28
CA PHE A 460 -26.37 -15.94 -12.75
C PHE A 460 -26.85 -16.93 -13.82
N VAL A 461 -27.27 -18.12 -13.41
CA VAL A 461 -27.94 -19.10 -14.29
C VAL A 461 -29.11 -18.45 -15.05
N ALA A 462 -29.31 -18.85 -16.31
CA ALA A 462 -30.30 -18.35 -17.25
C ALA A 462 -30.12 -16.88 -17.72
N THR A 463 -28.98 -16.25 -17.42
CA THR A 463 -28.61 -14.95 -17.99
C THR A 463 -27.77 -15.09 -19.26
N ASP A 464 -27.61 -14.00 -20.01
CA ASP A 464 -26.71 -13.93 -21.15
C ASP A 464 -25.38 -13.29 -20.73
N ALA A 465 -24.25 -13.90 -21.12
CA ALA A 465 -22.94 -13.27 -21.00
C ALA A 465 -22.54 -12.60 -22.32
N ILE A 466 -22.04 -11.37 -22.23
CA ILE A 466 -21.37 -10.69 -23.34
C ILE A 466 -19.93 -10.38 -22.91
N LEU A 467 -18.99 -11.04 -23.58
CA LEU A 467 -17.56 -10.91 -23.33
C LEU A 467 -16.96 -10.03 -24.44
N ARG A 468 -16.35 -8.90 -24.05
CA ARG A 468 -15.82 -7.92 -24.98
C ARG A 468 -14.31 -7.81 -24.84
N TRP A 469 -13.59 -8.05 -25.93
CA TRP A 469 -12.17 -7.79 -26.04
C TRP A 469 -11.93 -6.52 -26.86
N GLU A 470 -11.21 -5.58 -26.26
CA GLU A 470 -10.63 -4.44 -26.94
C GLU A 470 -9.20 -4.81 -27.34
N TYR A 471 -8.82 -4.51 -28.58
CA TYR A 471 -7.46 -4.73 -29.04
C TYR A 471 -6.93 -3.62 -29.93
N SER A 472 -5.62 -3.41 -29.86
CA SER A 472 -4.86 -2.58 -30.82
C SER A 472 -3.63 -3.35 -31.27
N SER A 473 -3.45 -3.44 -32.58
CA SER A 473 -2.36 -4.16 -33.22
C SER A 473 -1.67 -3.25 -34.24
N ARG A 474 -0.34 -3.36 -34.38
CA ARG A 474 0.42 -2.69 -35.45
C ARG A 474 0.30 -3.43 -36.79
N GLU A 475 -0.13 -4.68 -36.76
CA GLU A 475 -0.30 -5.55 -37.92
C GLU A 475 -1.79 -5.89 -38.12
N THR A 476 -2.19 -6.09 -39.38
CA THR A 476 -3.58 -6.35 -39.75
C THR A 476 -4.04 -7.71 -39.25
N ILE A 477 -5.13 -7.75 -38.47
CA ILE A 477 -5.74 -8.99 -37.99
C ILE A 477 -6.65 -9.57 -39.06
N LYS A 478 -6.46 -10.85 -39.40
CA LYS A 478 -7.31 -11.56 -40.37
C LYS A 478 -8.44 -12.31 -39.68
N TYR A 479 -8.16 -13.05 -38.62
CA TYR A 479 -9.14 -13.82 -37.88
C TYR A 479 -9.19 -13.42 -36.40
N VAL A 480 -10.41 -13.35 -35.86
CA VAL A 480 -10.70 -13.28 -34.42
C VAL A 480 -11.44 -14.55 -34.05
N LYS A 481 -10.87 -15.34 -33.13
CA LYS A 481 -11.45 -16.61 -32.70
C LYS A 481 -11.92 -16.49 -31.25
N PHE A 482 -13.09 -17.04 -30.95
CA PHE A 482 -13.60 -17.16 -29.59
C PHE A 482 -13.81 -18.63 -29.27
N GLY A 483 -13.39 -19.06 -28.08
CA GLY A 483 -13.45 -20.46 -27.69
C GLY A 483 -13.39 -20.70 -26.20
N VAL A 484 -13.36 -21.98 -25.84
CA VAL A 484 -13.26 -22.45 -24.46
C VAL A 484 -12.04 -23.33 -24.29
N GLN A 485 -11.40 -23.24 -23.14
CA GLN A 485 -10.29 -24.11 -22.75
C GLN A 485 -10.85 -25.42 -22.18
N SER A 486 -10.51 -26.54 -22.82
CA SER A 486 -10.90 -27.88 -22.38
C SER A 486 -9.63 -28.68 -22.05
N GLY A 487 -9.37 -28.85 -20.75
CA GLY A 487 -8.13 -29.46 -20.27
C GLY A 487 -6.91 -28.58 -20.59
N LYS A 488 -6.01 -29.06 -21.47
CA LYS A 488 -4.84 -28.31 -21.95
C LYS A 488 -5.02 -27.70 -23.35
N ASP A 489 -6.16 -27.96 -23.99
CA ASP A 489 -6.42 -27.56 -25.38
C ASP A 489 -7.36 -26.36 -25.44
N ASP A 490 -7.07 -25.43 -26.35
CA ASP A 490 -7.94 -24.31 -26.67
C ASP A 490 -8.83 -24.67 -27.87
N VAL A 491 -10.12 -24.85 -27.61
CA VAL A 491 -11.10 -25.24 -28.62
C VAL A 491 -11.86 -24.00 -29.09
N ALA A 492 -11.58 -23.56 -30.32
CA ALA A 492 -12.31 -22.44 -30.93
C ALA A 492 -13.75 -22.84 -31.25
N ILE A 493 -14.71 -22.04 -30.80
CA ILE A 493 -16.16 -22.22 -31.00
C ILE A 493 -16.64 -21.37 -32.18
N VAL A 494 -16.16 -20.12 -32.28
CA VAL A 494 -16.51 -19.18 -33.36
C VAL A 494 -15.24 -18.60 -33.96
N VAL A 495 -15.18 -18.53 -35.29
CA VAL A 495 -14.12 -17.87 -36.05
C VAL A 495 -14.73 -16.75 -36.87
N LYS A 496 -14.27 -15.52 -36.66
CA LYS A 496 -14.66 -14.33 -37.40
C LYS A 496 -13.53 -13.91 -38.32
N ASP A 497 -13.77 -13.93 -39.63
CA ASP A 497 -12.88 -13.33 -40.62
C ASP A 497 -13.17 -11.83 -40.68
N VAL A 498 -12.22 -11.03 -40.19
CA VAL A 498 -12.36 -9.57 -40.10
C VAL A 498 -12.31 -8.94 -41.49
N THR A 499 -11.58 -9.56 -42.42
CA THR A 499 -11.36 -9.03 -43.78
C THR A 499 -12.57 -9.34 -44.66
N ALA A 500 -13.06 -10.58 -44.63
CA ALA A 500 -14.25 -11.00 -45.36
C ALA A 500 -15.57 -10.60 -44.66
N LYS A 501 -15.51 -10.14 -43.40
CA LYS A 501 -16.65 -9.81 -42.54
C LYS A 501 -17.63 -10.99 -42.36
N THR A 502 -17.12 -12.21 -42.39
CA THR A 502 -17.90 -13.43 -42.19
C THR A 502 -17.65 -14.01 -40.80
N VAL A 503 -18.64 -14.70 -40.25
CA VAL A 503 -18.56 -15.40 -38.97
C VAL A 503 -18.97 -16.85 -39.20
N GLN A 504 -18.12 -17.78 -38.80
CA GLN A 504 -18.36 -19.21 -38.92
C GLN A 504 -18.30 -19.87 -37.54
N PHE A 505 -19.26 -20.76 -37.27
CA PHE A 505 -19.20 -21.63 -36.11
C PHE A 505 -18.31 -22.83 -36.42
N ASN A 506 -17.37 -23.13 -35.54
CA ASN A 506 -16.39 -24.19 -35.76
C ASN A 506 -16.96 -25.54 -35.32
N SER A 507 -17.79 -26.14 -36.18
CA SER A 507 -18.48 -27.41 -35.91
C SER A 507 -17.63 -28.67 -36.16
N LEU A 508 -16.39 -28.53 -36.64
CA LEU A 508 -15.59 -29.64 -37.16
C LEU A 508 -14.46 -30.10 -36.21
N VAL A 509 -14.12 -29.31 -35.18
CA VAL A 509 -13.00 -29.58 -34.26
C VAL A 509 -13.55 -29.82 -32.85
N ARG A 510 -13.40 -31.06 -32.34
CA ARG A 510 -13.86 -31.51 -31.00
C ARG A 510 -15.38 -31.30 -30.76
N PRO A 511 -16.27 -31.98 -31.50
CA PRO A 511 -17.73 -31.82 -31.39
C PRO A 511 -18.28 -32.04 -29.99
N GLU A 512 -17.63 -32.90 -29.19
CA GLU A 512 -17.98 -33.17 -27.80
C GLU A 512 -17.82 -31.95 -26.88
N VAL A 513 -17.02 -30.96 -27.27
CA VAL A 513 -16.84 -29.69 -26.54
C VAL A 513 -17.72 -28.59 -27.14
N THR A 514 -17.87 -28.53 -28.47
CA THR A 514 -18.54 -27.42 -29.15
C THR A 514 -20.06 -27.60 -29.30
N ALA A 515 -20.58 -28.83 -29.19
CA ALA A 515 -22.00 -29.13 -29.40
C ALA A 515 -22.94 -28.36 -28.47
N SER A 516 -22.58 -28.20 -27.20
CA SER A 516 -23.38 -27.47 -26.20
C SER A 516 -23.49 -25.96 -26.49
N PHE A 517 -22.64 -25.42 -27.37
CA PHE A 517 -22.60 -24.00 -27.71
C PHE A 517 -23.32 -23.67 -29.03
N ILE A 518 -23.75 -24.70 -29.78
CA ILE A 518 -24.48 -24.53 -31.04
C ILE A 518 -25.77 -23.75 -30.79
N GLY A 519 -25.97 -22.65 -31.52
CA GLY A 519 -27.15 -21.78 -31.38
C GLY A 519 -27.14 -20.87 -30.14
N ARG A 520 -26.23 -21.08 -29.18
CA ARG A 520 -26.08 -20.24 -27.97
C ARG A 520 -24.97 -19.21 -28.08
N VAL A 521 -23.90 -19.49 -28.82
CA VAL A 521 -22.76 -18.57 -28.99
C VAL A 521 -22.85 -17.82 -30.31
N SER A 522 -22.62 -16.50 -30.26
CA SER A 522 -22.60 -15.64 -31.45
C SER A 522 -21.61 -14.49 -31.29
N ALA A 523 -21.03 -14.03 -32.39
CA ALA A 523 -20.28 -12.77 -32.40
C ALA A 523 -21.27 -11.59 -32.38
N VAL A 524 -20.95 -10.55 -31.60
CA VAL A 524 -21.75 -9.32 -31.55
C VAL A 524 -21.54 -8.54 -32.85
N LYS A 525 -22.66 -8.12 -33.45
CA LYS A 525 -22.66 -7.38 -34.72
C LYS A 525 -21.96 -6.02 -34.53
N ASP A 526 -21.16 -5.62 -35.52
CA ASP A 526 -20.44 -4.33 -35.57
C ASP A 526 -19.39 -4.08 -34.46
N GLU A 527 -19.18 -5.04 -33.55
CA GLU A 527 -18.09 -5.00 -32.56
C GLU A 527 -16.88 -5.84 -33.03
N LEU A 528 -15.65 -5.42 -32.72
CA LEU A 528 -14.44 -6.02 -33.29
C LEU A 528 -14.19 -7.46 -32.79
N ALA A 529 -14.11 -7.64 -31.47
CA ALA A 529 -13.88 -8.92 -30.82
C ALA A 529 -14.82 -9.05 -29.60
N SER A 530 -16.09 -9.32 -29.85
CA SER A 530 -17.08 -9.42 -28.78
C SER A 530 -18.06 -10.54 -29.07
N PHE A 531 -18.33 -11.34 -28.05
CA PHE A 531 -19.01 -12.62 -28.19
C PHE A 531 -20.05 -12.76 -27.09
N LYS A 532 -21.22 -13.26 -27.48
CA LYS A 532 -22.37 -13.46 -26.61
C LYS A 532 -22.63 -14.95 -26.44
N ILE A 533 -22.74 -15.40 -25.19
CA ILE A 533 -23.24 -16.72 -24.81
C ILE A 533 -24.65 -16.53 -24.25
N LYS A 534 -25.64 -17.16 -24.87
CA LYS A 534 -27.04 -17.09 -24.43
C LYS A 534 -27.38 -18.16 -23.42
N ASN A 535 -28.23 -17.81 -22.47
CA ASN A 535 -28.84 -18.74 -21.51
C ASN A 535 -27.79 -19.62 -20.80
N LEU A 536 -26.99 -19.00 -19.95
CA LEU A 536 -25.93 -19.66 -19.19
C LEU A 536 -26.48 -20.72 -18.24
N THR A 537 -25.72 -21.80 -18.12
CA THR A 537 -25.93 -22.92 -17.21
C THR A 537 -24.71 -23.09 -16.32
N LEU A 538 -24.83 -23.82 -15.20
CA LEU A 538 -23.68 -24.09 -14.32
C LEU A 538 -22.51 -24.76 -15.07
N ASN A 539 -22.81 -25.56 -16.10
CA ASN A 539 -21.81 -26.22 -16.96
C ASN A 539 -21.07 -25.26 -17.90
N ASP A 540 -21.54 -24.02 -18.06
CA ASP A 540 -20.82 -22.99 -18.81
C ASP A 540 -19.72 -22.32 -17.98
N THR A 541 -19.63 -22.64 -16.68
CA THR A 541 -18.50 -22.22 -15.84
C THR A 541 -17.20 -22.80 -16.38
N GLY A 542 -16.26 -21.92 -16.70
CA GLY A 542 -15.00 -22.34 -17.29
C GLY A 542 -14.21 -21.18 -17.85
N ARG A 543 -13.07 -21.52 -18.44
CA ARG A 543 -12.13 -20.52 -18.98
C ARG A 543 -12.34 -20.37 -20.48
N TYR A 544 -12.72 -19.18 -20.91
CA TYR A 544 -12.92 -18.82 -22.30
C TYR A 544 -11.75 -18.00 -22.81
N PHE A 545 -11.57 -17.95 -24.12
CA PHE A 545 -10.52 -17.16 -24.74
C PHE A 545 -11.02 -16.42 -25.98
N CYS A 546 -10.36 -15.31 -26.26
CA CYS A 546 -10.40 -14.69 -27.58
C CYS A 546 -8.97 -14.64 -28.12
N SER A 547 -8.77 -15.09 -29.36
CA SER A 547 -7.48 -15.04 -30.04
C SER A 547 -7.52 -14.22 -31.32
N LEU A 548 -6.43 -13.52 -31.59
CA LEU A 548 -6.21 -12.73 -32.80
C LEU A 548 -5.13 -13.39 -33.64
N ASP A 549 -5.44 -13.55 -34.92
CA ASP A 549 -4.60 -14.26 -35.87
C ASP A 549 -4.44 -13.39 -37.14
N PRO A 550 -3.23 -12.95 -37.49
CA PRO A 550 -2.96 -12.13 -38.66
C PRO A 550 -2.97 -12.93 -39.99
N GLY A 551 -3.12 -14.25 -39.97
CA GLY A 551 -3.37 -15.07 -41.17
C GLY A 551 -2.15 -15.42 -42.02
N LYS A 552 -0.93 -15.19 -41.52
CA LYS A 552 0.36 -15.72 -42.03
C LYS A 552 0.99 -16.58 -40.93
N GLU A 553 2.13 -17.25 -41.17
CA GLU A 553 2.88 -18.08 -40.18
C GLU A 553 3.31 -17.34 -38.86
N SER A 554 2.73 -16.18 -38.57
CA SER A 554 2.84 -15.45 -37.32
C SER A 554 2.05 -16.13 -36.20
N VAL A 555 2.54 -16.01 -34.97
CA VAL A 555 1.92 -16.55 -33.76
C VAL A 555 0.65 -15.77 -33.43
N SER A 556 -0.48 -16.47 -33.24
CA SER A 556 -1.74 -15.89 -32.77
C SER A 556 -1.66 -15.52 -31.29
N VAL A 557 -2.22 -14.37 -30.91
CA VAL A 557 -2.22 -13.90 -29.51
C VAL A 557 -3.61 -14.14 -28.90
N ALA A 558 -3.68 -14.78 -27.73
CA ALA A 558 -4.93 -15.05 -27.02
C ALA A 558 -4.95 -14.42 -25.62
N GLU A 559 -6.10 -13.93 -25.17
CA GLU A 559 -6.37 -13.63 -23.76
C GLU A 559 -7.58 -14.42 -23.30
N TYR A 560 -7.51 -14.79 -22.03
CA TYR A 560 -8.45 -15.65 -21.37
C TYR A 560 -9.28 -14.87 -20.37
N VAL A 561 -10.50 -15.33 -20.16
CA VAL A 561 -11.40 -14.87 -19.11
C VAL A 561 -12.00 -16.09 -18.42
N GLU A 562 -12.05 -16.06 -17.10
CA GLU A 562 -12.77 -17.04 -16.31
C GLU A 562 -14.22 -16.59 -16.19
N LEU A 563 -15.14 -17.42 -16.64
CA LEU A 563 -16.58 -17.19 -16.53
C LEU A 563 -17.09 -18.13 -15.44
N THR A 564 -17.58 -17.57 -14.34
CA THR A 564 -18.19 -18.34 -13.25
C THR A 564 -19.69 -18.13 -13.31
N VAL A 565 -20.46 -19.22 -13.45
CA VAL A 565 -21.91 -19.18 -13.38
C VAL A 565 -22.34 -19.64 -11.99
N VAL A 566 -23.04 -18.77 -11.25
CA VAL A 566 -23.54 -18.99 -9.90
C VAL A 566 -25.05 -19.17 -9.86
#